data_AF-A0A8S7JNF5-F1
#
_entry.id   AF-A0A8S7JNF5-F1
#
_cell.length_a   1.000
_cell.length_b   1.000
_cell.length_c   1.000
_cell.angle_alpha   90.00
_cell.angle_beta   90.00
_cell.angle_gamma   90.00
#
_symmetry.space_group_name_H-M   'P 1'
#
loop_
_entity.id
_entity.type
_entity.pdbx_description
1 polymer ?
#
loop_
_entity_poly.entity_id
_entity_poly.type
_entity_poly.pdbx_seq_one_letter_code
_entity_poly.pdbx_strand_id
1 'polypeptide(L)'
;MAPTLDSAYSKDLSEFPHKEETRVVRFGFLINEASLYKISEIEIIEPEDDICLYVSMERVGARDQGDLSEFILDRADEDAPEEEIIKEVLQSGLLDENKNTIAGRIALREYSFVEDGNEIECYQVAGVETVRERRQRGLCHRTYLFLLHWYEHLVCDDTQTIPGAKIWAGPLMRTGDVRIYNAKTETFEDVLGEYGMGKETGFLPWNRGLLLDAELSSWLPNKVQVNVQKFIVLIISRKTRTPVGLYLKD
;
A
#
# COMPACT_ATOMS: atom_id res chain seq x y z
N MET A 1 15.30 5.25 -7.93
CA MET A 1 15.08 5.70 -9.32
C MET A 1 13.70 6.33 -9.44
N ALA A 2 13.41 7.19 -10.44
CA ALA A 2 12.02 7.65 -10.65
C ALA A 2 11.08 6.49 -10.91
N PRO A 3 9.84 6.55 -10.38
CA PRO A 3 8.85 5.52 -10.63
C PRO A 3 8.55 5.45 -12.14
N THR A 4 8.89 4.31 -12.73
CA THR A 4 8.74 4.04 -14.16
C THR A 4 7.57 3.11 -14.38
N LEU A 5 6.68 3.47 -15.31
CA LEU A 5 5.56 2.63 -15.68
C LEU A 5 6.01 1.52 -16.64
N ASP A 6 5.59 0.29 -16.35
CA ASP A 6 5.89 -0.89 -17.15
C ASP A 6 4.66 -1.83 -17.18
N SER A 7 4.21 -2.20 -18.38
CA SER A 7 3.06 -3.07 -18.61
C SER A 7 3.41 -4.55 -18.50
N ALA A 8 4.69 -4.90 -18.68
CA ALA A 8 5.20 -6.26 -18.54
C ALA A 8 5.62 -6.58 -17.10
N TYR A 9 5.70 -5.58 -16.23
CA TYR A 9 6.04 -5.78 -14.83
C TYR A 9 5.00 -6.65 -14.12
N SER A 10 5.45 -7.79 -13.61
CA SER A 10 4.65 -8.70 -12.80
C SER A 10 5.56 -9.33 -11.75
N LYS A 11 5.11 -9.33 -10.51
CA LYS A 11 5.65 -10.18 -9.44
C LYS A 11 4.51 -11.06 -8.97
N ASP A 12 4.62 -12.36 -9.21
CA ASP A 12 3.65 -13.30 -8.71
C ASP A 12 3.86 -13.49 -7.20
N LEU A 13 3.01 -12.83 -6.41
CA LEU A 13 2.95 -13.00 -4.96
C LEU A 13 1.66 -13.73 -4.53
N SER A 14 1.01 -14.43 -5.46
CA SER A 14 -0.18 -15.23 -5.17
C SER A 14 0.15 -16.47 -4.35
N GLU A 15 1.32 -17.05 -4.58
CA GLU A 15 1.99 -18.00 -3.69
C GLU A 15 3.05 -17.27 -2.85
N PHE A 16 3.38 -17.81 -1.69
CA PHE A 16 4.44 -17.23 -0.87
C PHE A 16 5.78 -17.56 -1.56
N PRO A 17 6.53 -16.56 -2.05
CA PRO A 17 7.60 -16.82 -3.02
C PRO A 17 8.90 -17.35 -2.39
N HIS A 18 9.07 -17.23 -1.06
CA HIS A 18 10.22 -17.78 -0.34
C HIS A 18 9.89 -19.12 0.32
N LYS A 19 10.86 -20.04 0.32
CA LYS A 19 10.78 -21.32 1.06
C LYS A 19 11.47 -21.26 2.42
N GLU A 20 12.02 -20.11 2.75
CA GLU A 20 12.83 -19.84 3.93
C GLU A 20 11.99 -19.82 5.22
N GLU A 21 12.70 -19.82 6.36
CA GLU A 21 12.06 -19.60 7.65
C GLU A 21 11.51 -18.17 7.73
N THR A 22 10.24 -18.09 8.11
CA THR A 22 9.54 -16.81 8.24
C THR A 22 8.87 -16.70 9.59
N ARG A 23 8.70 -15.46 10.04
CA ARG A 23 8.09 -15.16 11.33
C ARG A 23 7.03 -14.09 11.16
N VAL A 24 5.84 -14.36 11.70
CA VAL A 24 4.84 -13.30 11.90
C VAL A 24 5.31 -12.42 13.04
N VAL A 25 5.64 -11.17 12.76
CA VAL A 25 6.15 -10.21 13.74
C VAL A 25 5.00 -9.55 14.48
N ARG A 26 3.97 -9.12 13.74
CA ARG A 26 2.79 -8.42 14.27
C ARG A 26 1.63 -8.50 13.29
N PHE A 27 0.44 -8.18 13.77
CA PHE A 27 -0.74 -8.07 12.93
C PHE A 27 -1.72 -7.01 13.44
N GLY A 28 -2.65 -6.62 12.59
CA GLY A 28 -3.83 -5.88 12.96
C GLY A 28 -4.91 -6.04 11.91
N PHE A 29 -5.89 -5.15 11.92
CA PHE A 29 -7.09 -5.31 11.11
C PHE A 29 -7.49 -4.02 10.41
N LEU A 30 -8.13 -4.13 9.25
CA LEU A 30 -8.80 -3.02 8.58
C LEU A 30 -10.11 -3.49 7.96
N ILE A 31 -11.03 -2.55 7.74
CA ILE A 31 -12.27 -2.83 7.00
C ILE A 31 -12.10 -2.35 5.56
N ASN A 32 -12.57 -3.13 4.58
CA ASN A 32 -12.68 -2.72 3.18
C ASN A 32 -13.94 -3.35 2.56
N GLU A 33 -14.79 -2.55 1.92
CA GLU A 33 -16.03 -3.00 1.27
C GLU A 33 -16.86 -3.98 2.15
N ALA A 34 -17.16 -3.56 3.40
CA ALA A 34 -17.89 -4.35 4.40
C ALA A 34 -17.24 -5.71 4.76
N SER A 35 -15.97 -5.91 4.44
CA SER A 35 -15.20 -7.09 4.81
C SER A 35 -14.11 -6.72 5.82
N LEU A 36 -13.90 -7.58 6.81
CA LEU A 36 -12.77 -7.47 7.73
C LEU A 36 -11.53 -8.13 7.10
N TYR A 37 -10.39 -7.45 7.17
CA TYR A 37 -9.10 -7.96 6.74
C TYR A 37 -8.13 -8.00 7.90
N LYS A 38 -7.41 -9.11 8.03
CA LYS A 38 -6.22 -9.24 8.87
C LYS A 38 -5.00 -8.89 8.04
N ILE A 39 -4.20 -7.96 8.55
CA ILE A 39 -2.94 -7.53 7.95
C ILE A 39 -1.82 -8.05 8.85
N SER A 40 -0.95 -8.89 8.31
CA SER A 40 0.14 -9.54 9.06
C SER A 40 1.49 -9.15 8.46
N GLU A 41 2.41 -8.67 9.28
CA GLU A 41 3.83 -8.47 8.91
C GLU A 41 4.59 -9.79 9.10
N ILE A 42 5.25 -10.24 8.04
CA ILE A 42 5.99 -11.48 7.95
C ILE A 42 7.43 -11.13 7.61
N GLU A 43 8.33 -11.32 8.57
CA GLU A 43 9.77 -11.12 8.39
C GLU A 43 10.41 -12.39 7.84
N ILE A 44 11.40 -12.20 6.97
CA ILE A 44 12.25 -13.24 6.43
C ILE A 44 13.56 -13.23 7.23
N ILE A 45 13.93 -14.36 7.84
CA ILE A 45 15.05 -14.40 8.79
C ILE A 45 16.41 -14.26 8.10
N GLU A 46 16.58 -14.84 6.92
CA GLU A 46 17.82 -14.79 6.13
C GLU A 46 17.49 -14.60 4.63
N PRO A 47 17.05 -13.40 4.21
CA PRO A 47 16.58 -13.17 2.85
C PRO A 47 17.68 -13.41 1.81
N GLU A 48 17.35 -14.17 0.76
CA GLU A 48 18.26 -14.43 -0.38
C GLU A 48 18.33 -13.25 -1.38
N ASP A 49 17.37 -12.33 -1.32
CA ASP A 49 17.28 -11.16 -2.20
C ASP A 49 17.06 -9.85 -1.43
N ASP A 50 16.67 -8.77 -2.11
CA ASP A 50 16.47 -7.46 -1.50
C ASP A 50 15.14 -7.34 -0.73
N ILE A 51 14.24 -8.32 -0.83
CA ILE A 51 13.01 -8.36 -0.05
C ILE A 51 13.31 -8.88 1.34
N CYS A 52 13.07 -8.04 2.35
CA CYS A 52 13.29 -8.43 3.75
C CYS A 52 11.98 -8.79 4.48
N LEU A 53 10.83 -8.35 3.98
CA LEU A 53 9.55 -8.64 4.61
C LEU A 53 8.36 -8.65 3.65
N TYR A 54 7.33 -9.38 4.05
CA TYR A 54 6.02 -9.41 3.41
C TYR A 54 4.94 -8.87 4.33
N VAL A 55 3.96 -8.22 3.73
CA VAL A 55 2.68 -7.94 4.36
C VAL A 55 1.63 -8.85 3.72
N SER A 56 1.05 -9.74 4.51
CA SER A 56 -0.07 -10.60 4.08
C SER A 56 -1.40 -9.90 4.36
N MET A 57 -2.28 -9.90 3.37
CA MET A 57 -3.65 -9.41 3.47
C MET A 57 -4.59 -10.62 3.42
N GLU A 58 -5.23 -10.94 4.55
CA GLU A 58 -6.17 -12.06 4.68
C GLU A 58 -7.58 -11.53 4.88
N ARG A 59 -8.52 -11.94 4.05
CA ARG A 59 -9.95 -11.71 4.34
C ARG A 59 -10.33 -12.62 5.51
N VAL A 60 -10.85 -12.02 6.58
CA VAL A 60 -11.26 -12.73 7.77
C VAL A 60 -12.53 -13.55 7.48
N GLY A 61 -12.46 -14.82 7.83
CA GLY A 61 -13.55 -15.78 7.73
C GLY A 61 -14.60 -15.58 8.80
N ALA A 62 -15.82 -16.05 8.51
CA ALA A 62 -16.97 -15.96 9.40
C ALA A 62 -17.84 -17.19 9.22
N ARG A 63 -18.64 -17.53 10.23
CA ARG A 63 -19.61 -18.62 10.14
C ARG A 63 -20.57 -18.35 8.97
N ASP A 64 -21.10 -17.14 8.94
CA ASP A 64 -21.84 -16.55 7.83
C ASP A 64 -21.18 -15.22 7.41
N GLN A 65 -20.85 -15.07 6.12
CA GLN A 65 -20.21 -13.87 5.59
C GLN A 65 -21.21 -12.72 5.35
N GLY A 66 -22.49 -13.04 5.13
CA GLY A 66 -23.58 -12.07 5.04
C GLY A 66 -23.77 -11.36 6.38
N ASP A 67 -23.90 -12.13 7.46
CA ASP A 67 -24.08 -11.58 8.82
C ASP A 67 -22.92 -10.66 9.22
N LEU A 68 -21.67 -11.05 8.92
CA LEU A 68 -20.50 -10.19 9.18
C LEU A 68 -20.56 -8.90 8.37
N SER A 69 -20.96 -8.98 7.10
CA SER A 69 -21.03 -7.81 6.23
C SER A 69 -22.13 -6.85 6.66
N GLU A 70 -23.31 -7.37 7.01
CA GLU A 70 -24.44 -6.61 7.55
C GLU A 70 -24.05 -5.94 8.88
N PHE A 71 -23.41 -6.68 9.79
CA PHE A 71 -22.91 -6.12 11.06
C PHE A 71 -21.98 -4.91 10.83
N ILE A 72 -21.04 -5.02 9.88
CA ILE A 72 -20.10 -3.94 9.57
C ILE A 72 -20.84 -2.75 8.95
N LEU A 73 -21.80 -2.98 8.05
CA LEU A 73 -22.56 -1.93 7.38
C LEU A 73 -23.46 -1.18 8.37
N ASP A 74 -24.17 -1.89 9.24
CA ASP A 74 -25.05 -1.30 10.25
C ASP A 74 -24.29 -0.31 11.14
N ARG A 75 -23.09 -0.70 11.60
CA ARG A 75 -22.24 0.18 12.42
C ARG A 75 -21.65 1.35 11.64
N ALA A 76 -21.30 1.13 10.37
CA ALA A 76 -20.82 2.19 9.51
C ALA A 76 -21.92 3.23 9.22
N ASP A 77 -23.17 2.80 9.06
CA ASP A 77 -24.34 3.66 8.88
C ASP A 77 -24.70 4.46 10.16
N GLU A 78 -24.24 3.98 11.33
CA GLU A 78 -24.31 4.68 12.61
C GLU A 78 -23.13 5.66 12.85
N ASP A 79 -22.31 5.93 11.82
CA ASP A 79 -21.10 6.77 11.88
C ASP A 79 -20.06 6.28 12.90
N ALA A 80 -20.06 4.99 13.26
CA ALA A 80 -19.10 4.42 14.20
C ALA A 80 -17.67 4.47 13.63
N PRO A 81 -16.65 4.88 14.41
CA PRO A 81 -15.26 4.84 13.98
C PRO A 81 -14.83 3.41 13.61
N GLU A 82 -14.08 3.25 12.52
CA GLU A 82 -13.65 1.92 12.04
C GLU A 82 -12.97 1.06 13.11
N GLU A 83 -12.16 1.69 13.98
CA GLU A 83 -11.50 0.99 15.09
C GLU A 83 -12.50 0.35 16.07
N GLU A 84 -13.61 1.04 16.34
CA GLU A 84 -14.70 0.56 17.20
C GLU A 84 -15.45 -0.59 16.54
N ILE A 85 -15.81 -0.45 15.26
CA ILE A 85 -16.45 -1.51 14.47
C ILE A 85 -15.59 -2.78 14.51
N ILE A 86 -14.28 -2.66 14.30
CA ILE A 86 -13.38 -3.81 14.35
C ILE A 86 -13.39 -4.45 15.74
N LYS A 87 -13.30 -3.67 16.82
CA LYS A 87 -13.31 -4.21 18.19
C LYS A 87 -14.60 -4.97 18.48
N GLU A 88 -15.74 -4.44 18.06
CA GLU A 88 -17.04 -5.10 18.21
C GLU A 88 -17.10 -6.40 17.40
N VAL A 89 -16.65 -6.38 16.14
CA VAL A 89 -16.59 -7.58 15.29
C VAL A 89 -15.73 -8.67 15.94
N LEU A 90 -14.56 -8.32 16.49
CA LEU A 90 -13.68 -9.27 17.18
C LEU A 90 -14.34 -9.88 18.43
N GLN A 91 -15.28 -9.18 19.06
CA GLN A 91 -16.01 -9.62 20.26
C GLN A 91 -17.36 -10.30 19.96
N SER A 92 -17.87 -10.17 18.73
CA SER A 92 -19.20 -10.63 18.33
C SER A 92 -19.38 -12.15 18.31
N GLY A 93 -18.28 -12.92 18.22
CA GLY A 93 -18.33 -14.37 18.02
C GLY A 93 -18.73 -14.81 16.59
N LEU A 94 -18.82 -13.88 15.63
CA LEU A 94 -19.16 -14.16 14.23
C LEU A 94 -18.00 -14.80 13.45
N LEU A 95 -16.77 -14.55 13.89
CA LEU A 95 -15.55 -14.90 13.16
C LEU A 95 -15.26 -16.41 13.19
N ASP A 96 -14.68 -16.90 12.09
CA ASP A 96 -14.19 -18.27 11.95
C ASP A 96 -12.85 -18.23 11.20
N GLU A 97 -11.76 -18.25 11.96
CA GLU A 97 -10.40 -18.11 11.43
C GLU A 97 -10.01 -19.24 10.47
N ASN A 98 -10.65 -20.42 10.57
CA ASN A 98 -10.40 -21.53 9.64
C ASN A 98 -10.90 -21.23 8.22
N LYS A 99 -11.71 -20.19 8.07
CA LYS A 99 -12.21 -19.70 6.77
C LYS A 99 -11.46 -18.45 6.30
N ASN A 100 -10.38 -18.05 6.98
CA ASN A 100 -9.52 -16.98 6.50
C ASN A 100 -8.94 -17.35 5.14
N THR A 101 -8.81 -16.35 4.29
CA THR A 101 -8.38 -16.59 2.90
C THR A 101 -7.51 -15.44 2.41
N ILE A 102 -6.40 -15.77 1.78
CA ILE A 102 -5.44 -14.80 1.26
C ILE A 102 -6.12 -13.95 0.18
N ALA A 103 -6.05 -12.63 0.34
CA ALA A 103 -6.52 -11.63 -0.61
C ALA A 103 -5.36 -10.99 -1.38
N GLY A 104 -4.15 -10.96 -0.80
CA GLY A 104 -2.95 -10.55 -1.51
C GLY A 104 -1.73 -10.40 -0.59
N ARG A 105 -0.63 -9.95 -1.19
CA ARG A 105 0.64 -9.73 -0.50
C ARG A 105 1.34 -8.48 -1.03
N ILE A 106 2.10 -7.83 -0.16
CA ILE A 106 2.99 -6.71 -0.48
C ILE A 106 4.40 -7.13 -0.09
N ALA A 107 5.35 -7.05 -1.02
CA ALA A 107 6.77 -7.24 -0.77
C ALA A 107 7.40 -5.89 -0.41
N LEU A 108 8.19 -5.83 0.66
CA LEU A 108 8.91 -4.63 1.09
C LEU A 108 10.41 -4.91 1.17
N ARG A 109 11.20 -3.91 0.81
CA ARG A 109 12.66 -3.87 0.94
C ARG A 109 13.09 -2.67 1.77
N GLU A 110 14.26 -2.76 2.40
CA GLU A 110 14.83 -1.64 3.15
C GLU A 110 15.11 -0.44 2.24
N TYR A 111 14.92 0.75 2.78
CA TYR A 111 15.22 2.00 2.11
C TYR A 111 15.63 3.08 3.12
N SER A 112 16.49 4.00 2.72
CA SER A 112 16.79 5.20 3.52
C SER A 112 16.74 6.48 2.67
N PHE A 113 16.38 7.58 3.32
CA PHE A 113 16.43 8.92 2.74
C PHE A 113 16.79 9.94 3.81
N VAL A 114 17.15 11.16 3.39
CA VAL A 114 17.49 12.25 4.31
C VAL A 114 16.30 13.20 4.49
N GLU A 115 15.91 13.49 5.73
CA GLU A 115 14.95 14.55 6.11
C GLU A 115 15.55 15.39 7.24
N ASP A 116 15.57 16.71 7.06
CA ASP A 116 16.12 17.68 8.04
C ASP A 116 17.56 17.36 8.49
N GLY A 117 18.37 16.80 7.58
CA GLY A 117 19.76 16.44 7.83
C GLY A 117 19.98 15.12 8.56
N ASN A 118 18.91 14.35 8.83
CA ASN A 118 18.99 13.03 9.44
C ASN A 118 18.68 11.95 8.42
N GLU A 119 19.41 10.84 8.48
CA GLU A 119 19.05 9.63 7.74
C GLU A 119 17.84 8.96 8.40
N ILE A 120 16.85 8.63 7.58
CA ILE A 120 15.59 8.02 7.98
C ILE A 120 15.50 6.64 7.33
N GLU A 121 15.55 5.59 8.16
CA GLU A 121 15.33 4.21 7.74
C GLU A 121 13.83 3.93 7.61
N CYS A 122 13.44 3.27 6.52
CA CYS A 122 12.05 2.92 6.22
C CYS A 122 11.98 1.78 5.20
N TYR A 123 10.78 1.54 4.66
CA TYR A 123 10.55 0.50 3.68
C TYR A 123 10.07 1.06 2.35
N GLN A 124 10.56 0.47 1.27
CA GLN A 124 10.08 0.67 -0.09
C GLN A 124 9.21 -0.51 -0.51
N VAL A 125 8.05 -0.20 -1.12
CA VAL A 125 7.25 -1.20 -1.82
C VAL A 125 8.07 -1.75 -2.97
N ALA A 126 8.26 -3.05 -3.00
CA ALA A 126 8.97 -3.75 -4.08
C ALA A 126 8.03 -4.60 -4.94
N GLY A 127 6.76 -4.73 -4.57
CA GLY A 127 5.78 -5.48 -5.35
C GLY A 127 4.47 -5.68 -4.60
N VAL A 128 3.37 -5.78 -5.34
CA VAL A 128 2.04 -6.08 -4.78
C VAL A 128 1.29 -7.01 -5.72
N GLU A 129 0.73 -8.08 -5.17
CA GLU A 129 -0.24 -8.91 -5.87
C GLU A 129 -1.52 -8.99 -5.06
N THR A 130 -2.66 -8.93 -5.75
CA THR A 130 -3.98 -9.17 -5.17
C THR A 130 -4.66 -10.24 -5.99
N VAL A 131 -5.15 -11.27 -5.31
CA VAL A 131 -5.80 -12.42 -5.94
C VAL A 131 -6.93 -11.91 -6.83
N ARG A 132 -6.88 -12.24 -8.13
CA ARG A 132 -7.76 -11.63 -9.17
C ARG A 132 -9.25 -11.72 -8.83
N GLU A 133 -9.68 -12.86 -8.30
CA GLU A 133 -11.07 -13.14 -7.87
C GLU A 133 -11.51 -12.29 -6.67
N ARG A 134 -10.55 -11.67 -5.98
CA ARG A 134 -10.71 -10.92 -4.73
C ARG A 134 -10.11 -9.52 -4.83
N ARG A 135 -9.89 -9.03 -6.06
CA ARG A 135 -9.50 -7.64 -6.31
C ARG A 135 -10.64 -6.72 -5.90
N GLN A 136 -10.72 -6.46 -4.61
CA GLN A 136 -11.61 -5.46 -4.05
C GLN A 136 -11.05 -4.07 -4.29
N ARG A 137 -11.95 -3.13 -4.59
CA ARG A 137 -11.55 -1.78 -4.87
C ARG A 137 -10.97 -1.19 -3.59
N GLY A 138 -9.68 -0.88 -3.64
CA GLY A 138 -9.03 -0.09 -2.61
C GLY A 138 -8.33 -0.84 -1.48
N LEU A 139 -8.36 -2.17 -1.43
CA LEU A 139 -7.64 -2.94 -0.40
C LEU A 139 -6.15 -2.55 -0.31
N CYS A 140 -5.45 -2.42 -1.45
CA CYS A 140 -4.04 -2.03 -1.44
C CYS A 140 -3.82 -0.63 -0.88
N HIS A 141 -4.65 0.37 -1.25
CA HIS A 141 -4.47 1.74 -0.73
C HIS A 141 -4.70 1.77 0.77
N ARG A 142 -5.73 1.09 1.27
CA ARG A 142 -6.03 1.01 2.70
C ARG A 142 -4.94 0.29 3.46
N THR A 143 -4.37 -0.76 2.87
CA THR A 143 -3.25 -1.47 3.47
C THR A 143 -2.02 -0.56 3.57
N TYR A 144 -1.66 0.19 2.53
CA TYR A 144 -0.58 1.17 2.63
C TYR A 144 -0.82 2.22 3.73
N LEU A 145 -2.05 2.73 3.85
CA LEU A 145 -2.40 3.63 4.95
C LEU A 145 -2.29 2.93 6.30
N PHE A 146 -2.71 1.67 6.41
CA PHE A 146 -2.59 0.87 7.63
C PHE A 146 -1.13 0.64 8.03
N LEU A 147 -0.24 0.35 7.07
CA LEU A 147 1.20 0.16 7.32
C LEU A 147 1.85 1.40 7.93
N LEU A 148 1.30 2.59 7.70
CA LEU A 148 1.75 3.81 8.37
C LEU A 148 1.35 3.89 9.85
N HIS A 149 0.74 2.86 10.45
CA HIS A 149 0.72 2.66 11.90
C HIS A 149 2.05 2.05 12.39
N TRP A 150 2.61 1.15 11.58
CA TRP A 150 3.83 0.38 11.86
C TRP A 150 5.10 1.11 11.47
N TYR A 151 5.06 1.86 10.38
CA TYR A 151 6.19 2.58 9.83
C TYR A 151 5.87 4.07 9.75
N GLU A 152 6.86 4.92 9.99
CA GLU A 152 6.65 6.36 9.86
C GLU A 152 6.54 6.80 8.39
N HIS A 153 7.27 6.12 7.51
CA HIS A 153 7.33 6.42 6.08
C HIS A 153 7.17 5.14 5.28
N LEU A 154 6.55 5.28 4.10
CA LEU A 154 6.48 4.23 3.09
C LEU A 154 6.88 4.82 1.74
N VAL A 155 7.75 4.12 1.04
CA VAL A 155 8.35 4.57 -0.21
C VAL A 155 7.74 3.80 -1.39
N CYS A 156 7.44 4.53 -2.45
CA CYS A 156 6.91 3.98 -3.70
C CYS A 156 7.97 3.16 -4.44
N ASP A 157 7.53 2.06 -5.07
CA ASP A 157 8.39 1.27 -5.96
C ASP A 157 8.91 2.12 -7.13
N ASP A 158 10.10 1.79 -7.62
CA ASP A 158 10.73 2.47 -8.75
C ASP A 158 10.30 1.91 -10.11
N THR A 159 9.70 0.71 -10.13
CA THR A 159 9.04 0.11 -11.30
C THR A 159 7.61 -0.26 -10.93
N GLN A 160 6.63 0.19 -11.72
CA GLN A 160 5.23 0.02 -11.37
C GLN A 160 4.37 -0.36 -12.56
N THR A 161 3.39 -1.23 -12.31
CA THR A 161 2.24 -1.33 -13.22
C THR A 161 1.40 -0.05 -13.14
N ILE A 162 0.68 0.28 -14.22
CA ILE A 162 -0.24 1.44 -14.23
C ILE A 162 -1.25 1.39 -13.08
N PRO A 163 -1.91 0.25 -12.76
CA PRO A 163 -2.78 0.15 -11.59
C PRO A 163 -2.07 0.45 -10.27
N GLY A 164 -0.83 -0.03 -10.11
CA GLY A 164 0.00 0.24 -8.93
C GLY A 164 0.29 1.72 -8.76
N ALA A 165 0.77 2.38 -9.81
CA ALA A 165 1.03 3.82 -9.82
C ALA A 165 -0.23 4.66 -9.54
N LYS A 166 -1.41 4.22 -10.01
CA LYS A 166 -2.68 4.91 -9.78
C LYS A 166 -3.12 4.93 -8.32
N ILE A 167 -2.67 3.99 -7.50
CA ILE A 167 -2.92 4.02 -6.06
C ILE A 167 -2.24 5.23 -5.43
N TRP A 168 -0.98 5.50 -5.83
CA TRP A 168 -0.18 6.62 -5.36
C TRP A 168 -0.69 7.96 -5.90
N ALA A 169 -0.92 8.05 -7.22
CA ALA A 169 -1.38 9.25 -7.92
C ALA A 169 -2.86 9.63 -7.67
N GLY A 170 -3.56 8.91 -6.80
CA GLY A 170 -5.00 9.10 -6.60
C GLY A 170 -5.41 8.89 -5.15
N PRO A 171 -5.82 7.68 -4.73
CA PRO A 171 -6.26 7.41 -3.37
C PRO A 171 -5.27 7.86 -2.30
N LEU A 172 -3.98 7.52 -2.40
CA LEU A 172 -3.00 7.91 -1.38
C LEU A 172 -2.81 9.42 -1.32
N MET A 173 -2.62 10.08 -2.47
CA MET A 173 -2.54 11.54 -2.56
C MET A 173 -3.75 12.26 -1.93
N ARG A 174 -4.96 11.70 -2.00
CA ARG A 174 -6.16 12.28 -1.37
C ARG A 174 -6.29 12.01 0.13
N THR A 175 -5.58 11.00 0.63
CA THR A 175 -5.69 10.52 2.01
C THR A 175 -4.41 10.73 2.81
N GLY A 176 -3.38 11.33 2.20
CA GLY A 176 -2.18 11.84 2.84
C GLY A 176 -1.23 12.50 1.84
N ASP A 177 -0.27 13.25 2.36
CA ASP A 177 0.71 13.95 1.52
C ASP A 177 1.73 12.95 0.96
N VAL A 178 1.61 12.65 -0.33
CA VAL A 178 2.63 11.91 -1.08
C VAL A 178 3.66 12.91 -1.57
N ARG A 179 4.82 12.95 -0.93
CA ARG A 179 5.89 13.92 -1.19
C ARG A 179 6.79 13.44 -2.32
N ILE A 180 7.25 14.38 -3.14
CA ILE A 180 8.21 14.16 -4.21
C ILE A 180 9.61 14.46 -3.65
N TYR A 181 10.42 13.42 -3.52
CA TYR A 181 11.77 13.48 -2.99
C TYR A 181 12.79 13.31 -4.13
N ASN A 182 13.81 14.15 -4.17
CA ASN A 182 14.94 14.01 -5.08
C ASN A 182 16.15 13.45 -4.32
N ALA A 183 16.41 12.16 -4.51
CA ALA A 183 17.49 11.43 -3.85
C ALA A 183 18.90 11.89 -4.27
N LYS A 184 19.04 12.69 -5.33
CA LYS A 184 20.33 13.27 -5.72
C LYS A 184 20.66 14.53 -4.94
N THR A 185 19.64 15.37 -4.68
CA THR A 185 19.81 16.62 -3.94
C THR A 185 19.45 16.47 -2.47
N GLU A 186 18.90 15.32 -2.08
CA GLU A 186 18.45 15.00 -0.73
C GLU A 186 17.36 15.96 -0.22
N THR A 187 16.48 16.40 -1.13
CA THR A 187 15.45 17.40 -0.82
C THR A 187 14.06 16.96 -1.27
N PHE A 188 13.06 17.32 -0.48
CA PHE A 188 11.67 17.31 -0.92
C PHE A 188 11.41 18.51 -1.85
N GLU A 189 11.00 18.22 -3.07
CA GLU A 189 10.79 19.23 -4.12
C GLU A 189 9.33 19.70 -4.21
N ASP A 190 8.37 18.82 -3.89
CA ASP A 190 6.94 19.12 -3.94
C ASP A 190 6.11 18.05 -3.20
N VAL A 191 4.79 18.20 -3.22
CA VAL A 191 3.79 17.20 -2.85
C VAL A 191 2.92 16.91 -4.08
N LEU A 192 2.49 15.66 -4.27
CA LEU A 192 1.58 15.32 -5.36
C LEU A 192 0.23 16.03 -5.21
N GLY A 193 -0.22 16.58 -6.32
CA GLY A 193 -1.55 17.11 -6.54
C GLY A 193 -2.23 16.45 -7.73
N GLU A 194 -3.31 17.07 -8.20
CA GLU A 194 -4.18 16.54 -9.26
C GLU A 194 -3.38 16.07 -10.48
N TYR A 195 -3.88 15.02 -11.16
CA TYR A 195 -3.23 14.42 -12.33
C TYR A 195 -1.86 13.76 -12.07
N GLY A 196 -1.51 13.55 -10.79
CA GLY A 196 -0.25 12.90 -10.41
C GLY A 196 0.97 13.76 -10.67
N MET A 197 0.83 15.09 -10.58
CA MET A 197 1.93 16.06 -10.75
C MET A 197 2.16 16.82 -9.44
N GLY A 198 3.35 17.40 -9.27
CA GLY A 198 3.66 18.29 -8.16
C GLY A 198 2.65 19.44 -8.08
N LYS A 199 2.12 19.69 -6.89
CA LYS A 199 1.03 20.63 -6.65
C LYS A 199 1.44 22.07 -6.97
N GLU A 200 2.66 22.45 -6.57
CA GLU A 200 3.15 23.83 -6.72
C GLU A 200 4.02 23.99 -7.97
N THR A 201 4.83 22.99 -8.29
CA THR A 201 5.81 23.04 -9.38
C THR A 201 5.28 22.50 -10.70
N GLY A 202 4.22 21.70 -10.66
CA GLY A 202 3.72 20.93 -11.79
C GLY A 202 4.63 19.80 -12.25
N PHE A 203 5.60 19.41 -11.42
CA PHE A 203 6.58 18.38 -11.72
C PHE A 203 5.93 17.01 -12.03
N LEU A 204 6.45 16.27 -13.00
CA LEU A 204 5.90 14.97 -13.41
C LEU A 204 6.79 13.84 -12.90
N PRO A 205 6.46 13.15 -11.79
CA PRO A 205 7.37 12.18 -11.18
C PRO A 205 7.42 10.84 -11.92
N TRP A 206 6.34 10.46 -12.62
CA TRP A 206 6.28 9.20 -13.36
C TRP A 206 6.85 9.33 -14.77
N ASN A 207 7.67 8.36 -15.15
CA ASN A 207 8.13 8.17 -16.51
C ASN A 207 7.30 7.09 -17.23
N ARG A 208 7.01 7.29 -18.51
CA ARG A 208 6.31 6.31 -19.35
C ARG A 208 7.10 5.03 -19.67
N GLY A 209 8.42 5.01 -19.43
CA GLY A 209 9.27 3.87 -19.74
C GLY A 209 9.23 3.52 -21.23
N LEU A 210 8.95 2.26 -21.55
CA LEU A 210 8.81 1.74 -22.91
C LEU A 210 7.34 1.62 -23.36
N LEU A 211 6.38 2.10 -22.57
CA LEU A 211 4.96 1.98 -22.87
C LEU A 211 4.58 2.69 -24.17
N LEU A 212 3.73 2.03 -24.95
CA LEU A 212 3.08 2.62 -26.13
C LEU A 212 1.88 3.48 -25.72
N ASP A 213 1.49 4.42 -26.59
CA ASP A 213 0.39 5.35 -26.31
C ASP A 213 -0.95 4.64 -26.02
N ALA A 214 -1.19 3.49 -26.65
CA ALA A 214 -2.38 2.67 -26.39
C ALA A 214 -2.43 2.14 -24.94
N GLU A 215 -1.28 1.77 -24.36
CA GLU A 215 -1.18 1.26 -22.99
C GLU A 215 -1.31 2.41 -21.98
N LEU A 216 -0.74 3.57 -22.31
CA LEU A 216 -0.84 4.81 -21.53
C LEU A 216 -2.26 5.40 -21.47
N SER A 217 -3.17 5.00 -22.37
CA SER A 217 -4.58 5.41 -22.30
C SER A 217 -5.19 5.11 -20.92
N SER A 218 -4.77 4.00 -20.32
CA SER A 218 -5.21 3.59 -19.00
C SER A 218 -4.58 4.39 -17.87
N TRP A 219 -3.59 5.26 -18.11
CA TRP A 219 -3.02 6.20 -17.12
C TRP A 219 -3.79 7.52 -17.04
N LEU A 220 -4.50 7.90 -18.11
CA LEU A 220 -5.28 9.14 -18.15
C LEU A 220 -6.30 9.22 -16.99
N PRO A 221 -6.57 10.44 -16.47
CA PRO A 221 -6.08 11.74 -16.92
C PRO A 221 -4.69 12.13 -16.38
N ASN A 222 -3.97 11.24 -15.70
CA ASN A 222 -2.67 11.55 -15.14
C ASN A 222 -1.63 11.83 -16.23
N LYS A 223 -0.64 12.65 -15.90
CA LYS A 223 0.44 13.04 -16.82
C LYS A 223 1.69 12.20 -16.56
N VAL A 224 2.51 12.01 -17.60
CA VAL A 224 3.81 11.32 -17.51
C VAL A 224 4.89 12.18 -18.11
N GLN A 225 6.09 12.09 -17.54
CA GLN A 225 7.28 12.70 -18.10
C GLN A 225 7.77 11.90 -19.31
N VAL A 226 8.20 12.63 -20.35
CA VAL A 226 8.77 12.05 -21.57
C VAL A 226 10.26 11.71 -21.39
N ASN A 227 10.96 12.46 -20.55
CA ASN A 227 12.39 12.28 -20.27
C ASN A 227 12.61 11.73 -18.86
N VAL A 228 13.43 10.70 -18.70
CA VAL A 228 13.67 10.06 -17.39
C VAL A 228 14.44 10.99 -16.46
N GLN A 229 13.90 11.30 -15.27
CA GLN A 229 14.72 11.78 -14.15
C GLN A 229 15.09 10.61 -13.27
N LYS A 230 16.38 10.37 -13.02
CA LYS A 230 16.80 9.09 -12.40
C LYS A 230 16.67 9.06 -10.87
N PHE A 231 16.31 10.15 -10.20
CA PHE A 231 16.49 10.28 -8.74
C PHE A 231 15.22 10.65 -7.98
N ILE A 232 14.07 10.66 -8.64
CA ILE A 232 12.80 10.98 -7.97
C ILE A 232 12.29 9.77 -7.21
N VAL A 233 11.74 10.00 -6.03
CA VAL A 233 11.15 8.98 -5.17
C VAL A 233 9.88 9.57 -4.58
N LEU A 234 8.83 8.77 -4.48
CA LEU A 234 7.58 9.20 -3.85
C LEU A 234 7.48 8.60 -2.45
N ILE A 235 7.22 9.45 -1.47
CA ILE A 235 7.22 9.08 -0.05
C ILE A 235 5.93 9.57 0.59
N ILE A 236 5.16 8.66 1.19
CA ILE A 236 4.04 9.00 2.06
C ILE A 236 4.47 8.83 3.53
N SER A 237 3.91 9.64 4.43
CA SER A 237 4.30 9.64 5.84
C SER A 237 3.10 9.61 6.77
N ARG A 238 3.26 8.98 7.94
CA ARG A 238 2.21 8.81 8.95
C ARG A 238 1.58 10.14 9.38
N LYS A 239 2.39 11.20 9.49
CA LYS A 239 1.98 12.52 10.01
C LYS A 239 0.88 13.20 9.17
N THR A 240 0.73 12.83 7.90
CA THR A 240 -0.18 13.50 6.97
C THR A 240 -1.36 12.64 6.56
N ARG A 241 -1.45 11.38 7.03
CA ARG A 241 -2.50 10.45 6.58
C ARG A 241 -3.80 10.53 7.39
N THR A 242 -4.89 10.13 6.76
CA THR A 242 -6.10 9.65 7.46
C THR A 242 -5.82 8.24 8.04
N PRO A 243 -5.95 8.05 9.36
CA PRO A 243 -5.78 6.72 9.96
C PRO A 243 -6.87 5.74 9.52
N VAL A 244 -6.51 4.47 9.40
CA VAL A 244 -7.44 3.37 9.07
C VAL A 244 -7.13 2.14 9.91
N GLY A 245 -8.14 1.31 10.16
CA GLY A 245 -8.01 0.04 10.85
C GLY A 245 -7.70 0.13 12.34
N LEU A 246 -7.55 -1.06 12.94
CA LEU A 246 -7.13 -1.30 14.31
C LEU A 246 -5.73 -1.91 14.31
N TYR A 247 -4.78 -1.18 14.88
CA TYR A 247 -3.48 -1.74 15.24
C TYR A 247 -3.51 -2.17 16.71
N LEU A 248 -3.13 -3.43 16.97
CA LEU A 248 -2.94 -3.94 18.31
C LEU A 248 -1.52 -3.55 18.76
N LYS A 249 -1.42 -2.62 19.71
CA LYS A 249 -0.14 -2.33 20.37
C LYS A 249 0.21 -3.52 21.27
N ASP A 250 1.42 -4.04 21.11
CA ASP A 250 2.06 -4.91 22.11
C ASP A 250 2.23 -4.18 23.45
#